data_AF-T0RRE9-F1
#
_entry.id   AF-T0RRE9-F1
#
_cell.length_a   1.000
_cell.length_b   1.000
_cell.length_c   1.000
_cell.angle_alpha   90.00
_cell.angle_beta   90.00
_cell.angle_gamma   90.00
#
_symmetry.space_group_name_H-M   'P 1'
#
loop_
_entity.id
_entity.type
_entity.pdbx_description
1 polymer ?
#
loop_
_entity_poly.entity_id
_entity_poly.type
_entity_poly.pdbx_seq_one_letter_code
_entity_poly.pdbx_strand_id
1 'polypeptide(L)'
;MVCRPVSFVQDLNLLMMDRLLHREHWVEPDERYQCNTCFQYFHLDPKKHCYMCGEIVCGDCRTRLLIEGRYMNDVGVMAFHHGFTAKVCHPCYFTFFSARAVGFFEVEKHPNRSRPSKKKLPSSHPSKPPRRPTSDHPPPSSGSLTNASPTKCAA
;
A
#
# COMPACT_ATOMS: atom_id res chain seq x y z
N MET A 1 13.23 -14.46 17.18
CA MET A 1 11.76 -14.36 17.13
C MET A 1 11.40 -13.00 17.67
N VAL A 2 10.85 -12.12 16.83
CA VAL A 2 10.42 -10.80 17.27
C VAL A 2 8.92 -10.89 17.51
N CYS A 3 8.51 -10.79 18.77
CA CYS A 3 7.11 -10.67 19.16
C CYS A 3 6.80 -9.18 19.23
N ARG A 4 5.87 -8.69 18.39
CA ARG A 4 5.43 -7.29 18.46
C ARG A 4 4.04 -7.25 19.07
N PRO A 5 3.81 -6.49 20.15
CA PRO A 5 2.47 -6.28 20.65
C PRO A 5 1.67 -5.51 19.58
N VAL A 6 0.51 -6.02 19.25
CA VAL A 6 -0.44 -5.38 18.34
C VAL A 6 -1.78 -5.33 19.06
N SER A 7 -2.46 -4.19 18.99
CA SER A 7 -3.82 -4.08 19.51
C SER A 7 -4.77 -4.66 18.45
N PHE A 8 -5.41 -5.78 18.75
CA PHE A 8 -6.46 -6.35 17.92
C PHE A 8 -7.78 -5.70 18.25
N VAL A 9 -8.49 -5.20 17.26
CA VAL A 9 -9.79 -4.57 17.46
C VAL A 9 -10.83 -5.38 16.69
N GLN A 10 -11.82 -5.92 17.40
CA GLN A 10 -12.93 -6.64 16.83
C GLN A 10 -14.22 -5.81 16.85
N ASP A 11 -15.19 -6.23 16.04
CA ASP A 11 -16.57 -5.71 15.99
C ASP A 11 -16.67 -4.19 15.84
N LEU A 12 -15.79 -3.63 15.00
CA LEU A 12 -15.83 -2.20 14.71
C LEU A 12 -17.05 -1.86 13.84
N ASN A 13 -17.73 -0.76 14.19
CA ASN A 13 -18.95 -0.35 13.48
C ASN A 13 -18.65 0.20 12.07
N LEU A 14 -19.69 0.26 11.24
CA LEU A 14 -19.57 0.66 9.83
C LEU A 14 -18.94 2.04 9.64
N LEU A 15 -19.31 3.03 10.46
CA LEU A 15 -18.80 4.41 10.36
C LEU A 15 -17.31 4.51 10.71
N MET A 16 -16.88 3.78 11.75
CA MET A 16 -15.48 3.73 12.13
C MET A 16 -14.65 2.96 11.11
N MET A 17 -15.18 1.86 10.56
CA MET A 17 -14.53 1.13 9.46
C MET A 17 -14.39 1.99 8.21
N ASP A 18 -15.44 2.72 7.83
CA ASP A 18 -15.44 3.64 6.69
C ASP A 18 -14.34 4.71 6.82
N ARG A 19 -14.29 5.39 7.98
CA ARG A 19 -13.22 6.37 8.27
C ARG A 19 -11.82 5.78 8.22
N LEU A 20 -11.64 4.50 8.58
CA LEU A 20 -10.33 3.88 8.58
C LEU A 20 -9.86 3.43 7.21
N LEU A 21 -10.80 3.13 6.31
CA LEU A 21 -10.53 2.65 4.96
C LEU A 21 -10.31 3.82 3.99
N HIS A 22 -11.07 4.90 4.16
CA HIS A 22 -11.06 6.02 3.26
C HIS A 22 -10.20 7.20 3.77
N ARG A 23 -9.93 8.17 2.91
CA ARG A 23 -8.91 9.22 3.16
C ARG A 23 -9.41 10.63 2.87
N GLU A 24 -10.68 10.82 2.57
CA GLU A 24 -11.24 12.11 2.16
C GLU A 24 -11.23 13.13 3.31
N HIS A 25 -11.20 12.66 4.56
CA HIS A 25 -11.05 13.50 5.75
C HIS A 25 -9.60 13.77 6.14
N TRP A 26 -8.61 13.27 5.40
CA TRP A 26 -7.21 13.48 5.72
C TRP A 26 -6.80 14.90 5.38
N VAL A 27 -6.11 15.52 6.33
CA VAL A 27 -5.64 16.90 6.16
C VAL A 27 -4.41 16.91 5.26
N GLU A 28 -4.23 18.02 4.54
CA GLU A 28 -3.08 18.19 3.66
C GLU A 28 -1.80 18.26 4.51
N PRO A 29 -0.75 17.49 4.17
CA PRO A 29 0.46 17.43 4.99
C PRO A 29 1.21 18.76 5.01
N ASP A 30 1.10 19.58 3.96
CA ASP A 30 1.82 20.85 3.82
C ASP A 30 1.26 21.95 4.72
N GLU A 31 0.00 21.83 5.16
CA GLU A 31 -0.63 22.76 6.08
C GLU A 31 -0.15 22.57 7.53
N ARG A 32 0.54 21.46 7.83
CA ARG A 32 0.91 21.08 9.19
C ARG A 32 2.42 21.01 9.37
N TYR A 33 2.92 21.85 10.28
CA TYR A 33 4.35 21.93 10.61
C TYR A 33 4.73 21.20 11.89
N GLN A 34 3.75 20.75 12.67
CA GLN A 34 3.97 20.10 13.96
C GLN A 34 3.03 18.91 14.16
N CYS A 35 3.46 17.95 14.98
CA CYS A 35 2.66 16.78 15.34
C CYS A 35 1.40 17.19 16.10
N ASN A 36 0.23 16.70 15.66
CA ASN A 36 -1.05 17.02 16.29
C ASN A 36 -1.20 16.41 17.71
N THR A 37 -0.31 15.50 18.12
CA THR A 37 -0.35 14.88 19.46
C THR A 37 0.66 15.49 20.43
N CYS A 38 1.94 15.55 20.04
CA CYS A 38 3.02 16.01 20.91
C CYS A 38 3.50 17.43 20.62
N PHE A 39 2.95 18.08 19.58
CA PHE A 39 3.28 19.45 19.17
C PHE A 39 4.75 19.70 18.78
N GLN A 40 5.55 18.63 18.60
CA GLN A 40 6.91 18.74 18.07
C GLN A 40 6.91 19.06 16.58
N TYR A 41 7.82 19.93 16.15
CA TYR A 41 7.95 20.32 14.75
C TYR A 41 8.48 19.17 13.88
N PHE A 42 7.91 19.04 12.69
CA PHE A 42 8.42 18.15 11.67
C PHE A 42 9.59 18.84 10.96
N HIS A 43 10.82 18.48 11.33
CA HIS A 43 12.01 18.91 10.60
C HIS A 43 12.27 17.97 9.43
N LEU A 44 12.89 16.82 9.72
CA LEU A 44 13.17 15.76 8.75
C LEU A 44 12.27 14.53 8.97
N ASP A 45 11.46 14.56 10.03
CA ASP A 45 10.61 13.44 10.39
C ASP A 45 9.47 13.27 9.39
N PRO A 46 9.22 12.04 8.92
CA PRO A 46 8.20 11.81 7.94
C PRO A 46 6.82 12.03 8.57
N LYS A 47 6.07 12.98 8.03
CA LYS A 47 4.66 13.24 8.37
C LYS A 47 3.82 11.98 8.14
N LYS A 48 2.99 11.59 9.12
CA LYS A 48 2.11 10.42 9.02
C LYS A 48 0.68 10.79 9.40
N HIS A 49 -0.29 10.32 8.62
CA HIS A 49 -1.69 10.47 8.99
C HIS A 49 -2.13 9.46 10.05
N CYS A 50 -3.02 9.91 10.93
CA CYS A 50 -3.91 9.07 11.72
C CYS A 50 -5.09 8.63 10.85
N TYR A 51 -5.33 7.33 10.73
CA TYR A 51 -6.37 6.84 9.82
C TYR A 51 -7.79 7.23 10.31
N MET A 52 -8.00 7.32 11.63
CA MET A 52 -9.32 7.62 12.20
C MET A 52 -9.72 9.10 12.10
N CYS A 53 -8.81 10.02 12.42
CA CYS A 53 -9.13 11.45 12.44
C CYS A 53 -8.50 12.26 11.30
N GLY A 54 -7.63 11.67 10.48
CA GLY A 54 -7.04 12.33 9.31
C GLY A 54 -5.90 13.30 9.63
N GLU A 55 -5.60 13.53 10.91
CA GLU A 55 -4.59 14.47 11.39
C GLU A 55 -3.14 13.97 11.19
N ILE A 56 -2.19 14.91 11.07
CA ILE A 56 -0.76 14.62 10.93
C ILE A 56 -0.11 14.41 12.30
N VAL A 57 0.57 13.27 12.47
CA VAL A 57 1.31 12.89 13.68
C VAL A 57 2.69 12.33 13.35
N CYS A 58 3.60 12.36 14.34
CA CYS A 58 4.90 11.70 14.23
C CYS A 58 4.77 10.16 14.34
N GLY A 59 5.86 9.46 14.05
CA GLY A 59 5.92 8.00 14.15
C GLY A 59 5.62 7.48 15.55
N ASP A 60 6.10 8.19 16.57
CA ASP A 60 6.00 7.78 17.98
C ASP A 60 4.62 8.05 18.59
N CYS A 61 3.86 8.99 18.02
CA CYS A 61 2.52 9.33 18.50
C CYS A 61 1.42 8.46 17.89
N ARG A 62 1.78 7.32 17.27
CA ARG A 62 0.86 6.50 16.49
C ARG A 62 0.95 5.02 16.88
N THR A 63 -0.21 4.44 17.18
CA THR A 63 -0.37 3.03 17.50
C THR A 63 -0.80 2.25 16.26
N ARG A 64 -0.24 1.05 16.08
CA ARG A 64 -0.66 0.10 15.04
C ARG A 64 -1.77 -0.79 15.57
N LEU A 65 -2.84 -0.92 14.80
CA LEU A 65 -4.00 -1.75 15.11
C LEU A 65 -4.16 -2.82 14.02
N LEU A 66 -4.57 -4.02 14.43
CA LEU A 66 -5.11 -5.03 13.53
C LEU A 66 -6.62 -5.05 13.73
N ILE A 67 -7.38 -4.85 12.67
CA ILE A 67 -8.82 -4.58 12.74
C ILE A 67 -9.59 -5.66 11.99
N GLU A 68 -10.64 -6.14 12.65
CA GLU A 68 -11.72 -6.93 12.05
C GLU A 68 -13.04 -6.17 12.17
N GLY A 69 -13.78 -6.10 11.06
CA GLY A 69 -15.02 -5.34 11.05
C GLY A 69 -15.77 -5.44 9.72
N ARG A 70 -17.04 -5.05 9.78
CA ARG A 70 -17.92 -4.95 8.61
C ARG A 70 -17.74 -3.62 7.92
N TYR A 71 -17.86 -3.60 6.60
CA TYR A 71 -17.80 -2.40 5.78
C TYR A 71 -18.73 -2.52 4.57
N MET A 72 -19.10 -1.38 3.98
CA MET A 72 -19.76 -1.34 2.68
C MET A 72 -18.67 -1.24 1.60
N ASN A 73 -18.72 -2.08 0.58
CA ASN A 73 -17.82 -1.98 -0.56
C ASN A 73 -18.37 -1.01 -1.64
N ASP A 74 -17.57 -0.77 -2.68
CA ASP A 74 -17.89 0.17 -3.76
C ASP A 74 -19.18 -0.18 -4.54
N VAL A 75 -19.66 -1.43 -4.45
CA VAL A 75 -20.90 -1.89 -5.09
C VAL A 75 -22.10 -1.89 -4.14
N GLY A 76 -21.97 -1.30 -2.95
CA GLY A 76 -23.06 -1.17 -1.96
C GLY A 76 -23.38 -2.45 -1.20
N VAL A 77 -22.51 -3.46 -1.25
CA VAL A 77 -22.71 -4.75 -0.58
C VAL A 77 -21.95 -4.79 0.75
N MET A 78 -22.59 -5.37 1.76
CA MET A 78 -21.96 -5.62 3.06
C MET A 78 -20.87 -6.69 2.96
N ALA A 79 -19.64 -6.30 3.28
CA ALA A 79 -18.47 -7.16 3.30
C ALA A 79 -17.79 -7.15 4.68
N PHE A 80 -16.83 -8.04 4.89
CA PHE A 80 -16.09 -8.18 6.14
C PHE A 80 -14.58 -8.16 5.87
N HIS A 81 -13.84 -7.32 6.59
CA HIS A 81 -12.39 -7.28 6.54
C HIS A 81 -11.79 -8.15 7.64
N HIS A 82 -11.01 -9.15 7.24
CA HIS A 82 -10.17 -9.93 8.15
C HIS A 82 -8.75 -9.36 8.15
N GLY A 83 -8.32 -8.77 9.27
CA GLY A 83 -6.92 -8.38 9.48
C GLY A 83 -6.47 -7.11 8.74
N PHE A 84 -7.31 -6.09 8.68
CA PHE A 84 -6.92 -4.78 8.17
C PHE A 84 -5.96 -4.07 9.14
N THR A 85 -4.79 -3.61 8.68
CA THR A 85 -3.87 -2.86 9.53
C THR A 85 -4.14 -1.36 9.45
N ALA A 86 -4.58 -0.76 10.56
CA ALA A 86 -4.71 0.67 10.71
C ALA A 86 -3.60 1.26 11.58
N LYS A 87 -3.30 2.55 11.40
CA LYS A 87 -2.45 3.28 12.34
C LYS A 87 -3.12 4.57 12.77
N VAL A 88 -3.33 4.71 14.08
CA VAL A 88 -4.09 5.83 14.66
C VAL A 88 -3.27 6.54 15.70
N CYS A 89 -3.50 7.83 15.89
CA CYS A 89 -2.81 8.59 16.92
C CYS A 89 -3.19 8.11 18.33
N HIS A 90 -2.35 8.39 19.33
CA HIS A 90 -2.65 8.05 20.73
C HIS A 90 -4.02 8.58 21.20
N PRO A 91 -4.41 9.84 20.92
CA PRO A 91 -5.75 10.30 21.26
C PRO A 91 -6.87 9.43 20.67
N CYS A 92 -6.80 9.11 19.37
CA CYS A 92 -7.80 8.24 18.74
C CYS A 92 -7.77 6.82 19.32
N TYR A 93 -6.58 6.27 19.59
CA TYR A 93 -6.43 4.97 20.21
C TYR A 93 -7.19 4.90 21.54
N PHE A 94 -6.89 5.83 22.46
CA PHE A 94 -7.50 5.83 23.78
C PHE A 94 -9.00 6.08 23.74
N THR A 95 -9.47 6.99 22.89
CA THR A 95 -10.89 7.36 22.80
C THR A 95 -11.76 6.28 22.15
N PHE A 96 -11.30 5.67 21.05
CA PHE A 96 -12.17 4.80 20.23
C PHE A 96 -11.84 3.32 20.33
N PHE A 97 -10.57 2.98 20.57
CA PHE A 97 -10.06 1.63 20.37
C PHE A 97 -9.66 0.93 21.67
N SER A 98 -9.23 1.65 22.71
CA SER A 98 -8.72 1.06 23.95
C SER A 98 -9.68 0.06 24.59
N ALA A 99 -10.98 0.40 24.65
CA ALA A 99 -12.02 -0.46 25.21
C ALA A 99 -12.35 -1.70 24.36
N ARG A 100 -11.95 -1.71 23.09
CA ARG A 100 -12.21 -2.80 22.11
C ARG A 100 -10.94 -3.57 21.75
N ALA A 101 -9.80 -3.11 22.25
CA ALA A 101 -8.50 -3.66 21.92
C ALA A 101 -8.23 -4.91 22.78
N VAL A 102 -8.18 -6.07 22.12
CA VAL A 102 -7.65 -7.30 22.69
C VAL A 102 -6.15 -7.31 22.40
N GLY A 103 -5.31 -7.24 23.43
CA GLY A 103 -3.86 -7.30 23.25
C GLY A 103 -3.44 -8.66 22.72
N PHE A 104 -2.61 -8.71 21.67
CA PHE A 104 -1.97 -9.94 21.21
C PHE A 104 -0.54 -9.67 20.75
N PHE A 105 0.23 -10.74 20.58
CA PHE A 105 1.58 -10.68 20.02
C PHE A 105 1.57 -11.22 18.61
N GLU A 106 1.88 -10.36 17.63
CA GLU A 106 2.19 -10.83 16.29
C GLU A 106 3.60 -11.45 16.31
N VAL A 107 3.69 -12.72 15.92
CA VAL A 107 4.96 -13.41 15.75
C VAL A 107 5.46 -13.13 14.34
N GLU A 108 6.42 -12.22 14.22
CA GLU A 108 7.09 -11.97 12.95
C GLU A 108 8.00 -13.18 12.65
N LYS A 109 7.56 -14.05 11.73
CA LYS A 109 8.42 -15.11 11.19
C LYS A 109 9.59 -14.44 10.48
N HIS A 110 10.82 -14.69 10.95
CA HIS A 110 12.05 -14.20 10.31
C HIS A 110 11.98 -14.36 8.78
N PRO A 111 12.43 -13.37 7.99
CA PRO A 111 12.70 -13.54 6.57
C PRO A 111 13.99 -14.34 6.42
N ASN A 112 13.99 -15.60 6.85
CA ASN A 112 15.01 -16.57 6.45
C ASN A 112 14.35 -17.91 6.15
N ARG A 113 13.37 -17.86 5.24
CA ARG A 113 13.23 -18.91 4.24
C ARG A 113 13.59 -18.26 2.93
N SER A 114 14.76 -18.64 2.43
CA SER A 114 15.08 -18.59 1.01
C SER A 114 13.80 -18.83 0.22
N ARG A 115 13.36 -17.79 -0.51
CA ARG A 115 12.47 -17.98 -1.64
C ARG A 115 13.08 -19.14 -2.44
N PRO A 116 12.39 -20.27 -2.67
CA PRO A 116 12.88 -21.21 -3.65
C PRO A 116 12.98 -20.40 -4.94
N SER A 117 14.20 -20.20 -5.44
CA SER A 117 14.38 -19.77 -6.81
C SER A 117 13.47 -20.66 -7.64
N LYS A 118 12.53 -20.06 -8.38
CA LYS A 118 11.80 -20.78 -9.41
C LYS A 118 12.86 -21.40 -10.31
N LYS A 119 13.22 -22.67 -10.10
CA LYS A 119 13.95 -23.44 -11.09
C LYS A 119 13.03 -23.46 -12.29
N LYS A 120 13.44 -22.81 -13.37
CA LYS A 120 12.81 -22.98 -14.68
C LYS A 120 12.76 -24.49 -14.93
N LEU A 121 11.56 -25.04 -14.94
CA LEU A 121 11.32 -26.38 -15.44
C LEU A 121 11.70 -26.35 -16.93
N PRO A 122 12.59 -27.23 -17.42
CA PRO A 122 12.84 -27.32 -18.85
C PRO A 122 11.55 -27.76 -19.55
N SER A 123 11.09 -26.96 -20.51
CA SER A 123 9.93 -27.30 -21.32
C SER A 123 10.28 -28.47 -22.23
N SER A 124 9.71 -29.64 -21.96
CA SER A 124 9.61 -30.72 -22.93
C SER A 124 8.55 -30.33 -23.97
N HIS A 125 8.97 -29.72 -25.08
CA HIS A 125 8.12 -29.60 -26.25
C HIS A 125 8.30 -30.82 -27.16
N PRO A 126 7.20 -31.47 -27.59
CA PRO A 126 7.25 -32.48 -28.64
C PRO A 126 7.45 -31.85 -30.03
N SER A 127 7.96 -32.71 -30.91
CA SER A 127 8.44 -32.55 -32.29
C SER A 127 7.65 -31.60 -33.19
N LYS A 128 8.38 -30.76 -33.95
CA LYS A 128 7.90 -29.98 -35.10
C LYS A 128 7.53 -30.90 -36.29
N PRO A 129 6.43 -30.67 -37.01
CA PRO A 129 6.25 -31.21 -38.36
C PRO A 129 6.99 -30.34 -39.42
N PRO A 130 7.30 -30.90 -40.61
CA PRO A 130 8.21 -30.30 -41.59
C PRO A 130 7.59 -29.13 -42.37
N ARG A 131 8.45 -28.17 -42.76
CA ARG A 131 8.12 -26.96 -43.52
C ARG A 131 8.04 -27.23 -45.02
N ARG A 132 7.08 -26.59 -45.68
CA ARG A 132 7.00 -26.43 -47.15
C ARG A 132 7.94 -25.29 -47.60
N PRO A 133 8.54 -25.33 -48.81
CA PRO A 133 9.49 -24.31 -49.26
C PRO A 133 8.75 -23.10 -49.84
N THR A 134 9.25 -21.89 -49.58
CA THR A 134 8.86 -20.65 -50.28
C THR A 134 10.08 -20.01 -50.90
N SER A 135 9.90 -19.64 -52.17
CA SER A 135 10.86 -19.12 -53.13
C SER A 135 11.35 -17.70 -52.86
N ASP A 136 12.53 -17.44 -53.42
CA ASP A 136 13.33 -16.22 -53.45
C ASP A 136 12.58 -14.96 -53.89
N HIS A 137 12.93 -13.81 -53.28
CA HIS A 137 13.15 -12.54 -53.99
C HIS A 137 14.04 -11.58 -53.15
N PRO A 138 14.96 -10.82 -53.79
CA PRO A 138 15.97 -9.98 -53.11
C PRO A 138 15.54 -8.49 -52.93
N PRO A 139 16.32 -7.67 -52.17
CA PRO A 139 15.89 -6.36 -51.67
C PRO A 139 16.44 -5.16 -52.49
N PRO A 140 15.91 -3.95 -52.25
CA PRO A 140 16.67 -2.69 -52.39
C PRO A 140 16.58 -1.87 -51.08
N SER A 141 17.70 -1.49 -50.45
CA SER A 141 18.63 -0.37 -50.71
C SER A 141 18.31 0.91 -49.92
N SER A 142 19.38 1.43 -49.33
CA SER A 142 19.58 2.53 -48.38
C SER A 142 19.16 3.94 -48.82
N GLY A 143 18.89 4.81 -47.84
CA GLY A 143 18.86 6.27 -48.01
C GLY A 143 18.88 7.01 -46.66
N SER A 144 19.87 7.88 -46.49
CA SER A 144 20.25 8.61 -45.26
C SER A 144 19.69 10.04 -45.19
N LEU A 145 20.00 10.72 -44.06
CA LEU A 145 20.03 12.19 -43.81
C LEU A 145 18.69 12.81 -43.33
N THR A 146 18.57 13.86 -42.48
CA THR A 146 19.40 14.62 -41.52
C THR A 146 18.47 15.64 -40.82
N ASN A 147 18.81 16.00 -39.58
CA ASN A 147 18.69 17.34 -38.94
C ASN A 147 17.36 17.97 -38.45
N ALA A 148 17.54 18.61 -37.28
CA ALA A 148 16.97 19.87 -36.77
C ALA A 148 15.79 19.83 -35.76
N SER A 149 16.10 20.25 -34.52
CA SER A 149 15.19 20.85 -33.51
C SER A 149 15.05 22.37 -33.77
N PRO A 150 14.45 23.22 -32.89
CA PRO A 150 13.27 23.15 -32.00
C PRO A 150 12.34 24.39 -32.13
N THR A 151 11.09 24.36 -31.65
CA THR A 151 10.27 25.52 -31.14
C THR A 151 8.85 25.00 -30.80
N LYS A 152 7.99 25.56 -29.93
CA LYS A 152 7.98 26.57 -28.85
C LYS A 152 6.61 26.43 -28.15
N CYS A 153 6.48 26.94 -26.93
CA CYS A 153 5.26 27.00 -26.12
C CYS A 153 4.25 28.09 -26.55
N ALA A 154 3.04 27.95 -26.01
CA ALA A 154 2.03 28.96 -25.62
C ALA A 154 1.16 29.66 -26.68
N ALA A 155 -0.16 29.47 -26.55
CA ALA A 155 -1.12 30.47 -26.07
C ALA A 155 -2.35 29.75 -25.49
#